data_AF-A0A8T0AH76-F1
#
_entry.id   AF-A0A8T0AH76-F1
#
_cell.length_a   1.000
_cell.length_b   1.000
_cell.length_c   1.000
_cell.angle_alpha   90.00
_cell.angle_beta   90.00
_cell.angle_gamma   90.00
#
_symmetry.space_group_name_H-M   'P 1'
#
loop_
_entity.id
_entity.type
_entity.pdbx_description
1 polymer ?
#
loop_
_entity_poly.entity_id
_entity_poly.type
_entity_poly.pdbx_seq_one_letter_code
_entity_poly.pdbx_strand_id
1 'polypeptide(L)'
;MSRLQEEVELEKCVRRLREMFHGKLPIDKSVLLMRRYRNNYQLVAKVIVLMKDQDLDEEDKWSLENDQVVKNVVEKLQNEEKEKETRNDRPSGASNDARSSKQPKANKVPRDDKDIQELGKKLRVLPLTEKNKRMFDRAQQNQMPSVEHQFACEMCDKSWWRKVPERKRVSRCRLCRQKYEPVPADKMWGIAEFMCPYCTRSFKGFGRMDLGSPCYICRSIVMPTRILPPRKNLINRGLRRRHQHSCLAEDCYNRQEPHVPDTECVHPVSRMRNGKPQVLNPSHLHISSGSTVNTCLSQGSLLEDLYDIILDDIHEESENDNNDSDSSTSS
;
A
#
# COMPACT_ATOMS: atom_id res chain seq x y z
N MET A 1 23.89 -21.51 26.36
CA MET A 1 24.05 -22.28 25.11
C MET A 1 25.49 -22.70 24.99
N SER A 2 25.83 -23.78 24.27
CA SER A 2 27.24 -24.16 24.09
C SER A 2 27.95 -23.08 23.25
N ARG A 3 29.19 -22.74 23.60
CA ARG A 3 29.99 -21.72 22.87
C ARG A 3 30.08 -22.00 21.36
N LEU A 4 30.15 -23.29 21.01
CA LEU A 4 30.13 -23.78 19.62
C LEU A 4 28.80 -23.52 18.91
N GLN A 5 27.69 -23.57 19.64
CA GLN A 5 26.37 -23.30 19.06
C GLN A 5 26.18 -21.82 18.74
N GLU A 6 26.69 -20.94 19.61
CA GLU A 6 26.68 -19.49 19.38
C GLU A 6 27.54 -19.10 18.17
N GLU A 7 28.71 -19.72 17.99
CA GLU A 7 29.57 -19.51 16.81
C GLU A 7 28.86 -19.88 15.51
N VAL A 8 28.22 -21.07 15.46
CA VAL A 8 27.51 -21.55 14.28
C VAL A 8 26.29 -20.69 13.96
N GLU A 9 25.56 -20.23 14.98
CA GLU A 9 24.40 -19.35 14.80
C GLU A 9 24.82 -17.96 14.29
N LEU A 10 25.88 -17.38 14.85
CA LEU A 10 26.42 -16.09 14.43
C LEU A 10 26.92 -16.16 12.97
N GLU A 11 27.67 -17.20 12.63
CA GLU A 11 28.17 -17.44 11.27
C GLU A 11 27.02 -17.51 10.24
N LYS A 12 25.98 -18.29 10.52
CA LYS A 12 24.79 -18.39 9.64
C LYS A 12 24.09 -17.05 9.48
N CYS A 13 24.10 -16.20 10.51
CA CYS A 13 23.46 -14.90 10.46
C CYS A 13 24.28 -13.88 9.67
N VAL A 14 25.60 -13.90 9.84
CA VAL A 14 26.54 -13.05 9.09
C VAL A 14 26.51 -13.39 7.60
N ARG A 15 26.48 -14.67 7.22
CA ARG A 15 26.37 -15.09 5.81
C ARG A 15 25.10 -14.52 5.16
N ARG A 16 23.94 -14.71 5.79
CA ARG A 16 22.64 -14.19 5.31
C ARG A 16 22.63 -12.67 5.21
N LEU A 17 23.24 -11.97 6.17
CA LEU A 17 23.37 -10.51 6.11
C LEU A 17 24.21 -10.08 4.91
N ARG A 18 25.37 -10.70 4.71
CA ARG A 18 26.26 -10.35 3.59
C ARG A 18 25.61 -10.66 2.25
N GLU A 19 24.84 -11.75 2.13
CA GLU A 19 24.02 -12.04 0.95
C GLU A 19 22.99 -10.93 0.66
N MET A 20 22.29 -10.45 1.69
CA MET A 20 21.31 -9.35 1.57
C MET A 20 21.92 -8.05 1.02
N PHE A 21 23.22 -7.82 1.29
CA PHE A 21 23.98 -6.68 0.78
C PHE A 21 24.94 -7.05 -0.37
N HIS A 22 24.70 -8.16 -1.06
CA HIS A 22 25.46 -8.62 -2.22
C HIS A 22 26.98 -8.74 -1.98
N GLY A 23 27.40 -9.12 -0.77
CA GLY A 23 28.80 -9.31 -0.39
C GLY A 23 29.59 -8.01 -0.17
N LYS A 24 28.98 -6.84 -0.33
CA LYS A 24 29.65 -5.53 -0.25
C LYS A 24 30.00 -5.10 1.18
N LEU A 25 29.50 -5.81 2.19
CA LEU A 25 29.80 -5.52 3.57
C LEU A 25 31.07 -6.26 4.02
N PRO A 26 32.03 -5.54 4.63
CA PRO A 26 33.19 -6.15 5.28
C PRO A 26 32.77 -7.21 6.31
N ILE A 27 33.56 -8.28 6.42
CA ILE A 27 33.30 -9.38 7.36
C ILE A 27 33.25 -8.86 8.80
N ASP A 28 34.26 -8.09 9.21
CA ASP A 28 34.44 -7.62 10.58
C ASP A 28 33.24 -6.78 11.05
N LYS A 29 32.83 -5.82 10.22
CA LYS A 29 31.64 -4.97 10.47
C LYS A 29 30.35 -5.80 10.53
N SER A 30 30.23 -6.83 9.71
CA SER A 30 29.05 -7.71 9.69
C SER A 30 28.94 -8.57 10.94
N VAL A 31 30.07 -9.12 11.42
CA VAL A 31 30.12 -9.95 12.63
C VAL A 31 29.84 -9.11 13.87
N LEU A 32 30.43 -7.92 13.98
CA LEU A 32 30.20 -7.00 15.09
C LEU A 32 28.75 -6.56 15.20
N LEU A 33 28.15 -6.09 14.10
CA LEU A 33 26.75 -5.66 14.11
C LEU A 33 25.81 -6.81 14.46
N MET A 34 26.08 -8.01 13.96
CA MET A 34 25.27 -9.19 14.30
C MET A 34 25.43 -9.59 15.77
N ARG A 35 26.63 -9.46 16.34
CA ARG A 35 26.88 -9.73 17.76
C ARG A 35 26.21 -8.67 18.65
N ARG A 36 26.39 -7.39 18.33
CA ARG A 36 25.86 -6.22 19.08
C ARG A 36 24.34 -6.22 19.14
N TYR A 37 23.67 -6.52 18.02
CA TYR A 37 22.21 -6.53 17.94
C TYR A 37 21.59 -7.92 18.07
N ARG A 38 22.33 -8.91 18.63
CA ARG A 38 21.85 -10.27 18.90
C ARG A 38 21.13 -10.90 17.69
N ASN A 39 21.74 -10.84 16.52
CA ASN A 39 21.23 -11.35 15.25
C ASN A 39 19.91 -10.74 14.76
N ASN A 40 19.54 -9.53 15.21
CA ASN A 40 18.36 -8.81 14.71
C ASN A 40 18.65 -8.11 13.36
N TYR A 41 18.29 -8.78 12.26
CA TYR A 41 18.50 -8.29 10.90
C TYR A 41 17.90 -6.91 10.62
N GLN A 42 16.73 -6.60 11.19
CA GLN A 42 16.02 -5.36 10.91
C GLN A 42 16.76 -4.15 11.52
N LEU A 43 17.25 -4.30 12.75
CA LEU A 43 18.06 -3.27 13.41
C LEU A 43 19.41 -3.12 12.72
N VAL A 44 20.09 -4.22 12.42
CA VAL A 44 21.39 -4.20 11.72
C VAL A 44 21.28 -3.55 10.35
N ALA A 45 20.26 -3.89 9.55
CA ALA A 45 20.04 -3.26 8.25
C ALA A 45 19.76 -1.76 8.37
N LYS A 46 18.95 -1.36 9.36
CA LYS A 46 18.65 0.06 9.63
C LYS A 46 19.93 0.83 10.00
N VAL A 47 20.78 0.27 10.85
CA VAL A 47 22.07 0.87 11.24
C VAL A 47 23.00 1.00 10.04
N ILE A 48 23.12 -0.04 9.20
CA ILE A 48 23.96 -0.01 8.00
C ILE A 48 23.50 1.07 7.01
N VAL A 49 22.19 1.24 6.84
CA VAL A 49 21.63 2.25 5.93
C VAL A 49 21.79 3.66 6.50
N LEU A 50 21.61 3.86 7.80
CA LEU A 50 21.66 5.18 8.44
C LEU A 50 23.08 5.64 8.79
N MET A 51 24.01 4.72 9.03
CA MET A 51 25.38 4.99 9.50
C MET A 51 26.43 4.41 8.53
N LYS A 52 26.13 4.39 7.23
CA LYS A 52 26.97 3.81 6.18
C LYS A 52 28.42 4.31 6.20
N ASP A 53 28.61 5.57 6.56
CA ASP A 53 29.90 6.28 6.51
C ASP A 53 30.60 6.36 7.88
N GLN A 54 30.06 5.68 8.90
CA GLN A 54 30.65 5.66 10.24
C GLN A 54 31.63 4.47 10.37
N ASP A 55 32.87 4.79 10.75
CA ASP A 55 33.90 3.80 11.05
C ASP A 55 33.61 3.06 12.36
N LEU A 56 34.31 1.94 12.57
CA LEU A 56 34.22 1.16 13.81
C LEU A 56 34.73 2.00 14.99
N ASP A 57 33.93 2.08 16.05
CA ASP A 57 34.30 2.80 17.27
C ASP A 57 35.33 2.02 18.12
N GLU A 58 35.88 2.63 19.18
CA GLU A 58 36.88 1.97 20.03
C GLU A 58 36.30 0.75 20.79
N GLU A 59 34.97 0.71 21.01
CA GLU A 59 34.27 -0.43 21.63
C GLU A 59 34.16 -1.61 20.65
N ASP A 60 33.91 -1.33 19.38
CA ASP A 60 33.89 -2.29 18.27
C ASP A 60 35.28 -2.92 18.06
N LYS A 61 36.36 -2.13 18.13
CA LYS A 61 37.75 -2.62 18.07
C LYS A 61 38.09 -3.53 19.25
N TRP A 62 37.72 -3.12 20.47
CA TRP A 62 37.91 -3.95 21.66
C TRP A 62 37.17 -5.28 21.57
N SER A 63 35.97 -5.28 20.97
CA SER A 63 35.17 -6.49 20.76
C SER A 63 35.80 -7.47 19.74
N LEU A 64 36.45 -6.97 18.68
CA LEU A 64 37.24 -7.80 17.76
C LEU A 64 38.46 -8.42 18.48
N GLU A 65 39.06 -7.69 19.41
CA GLU A 65 40.25 -8.12 20.13
C GLU A 65 39.99 -9.01 21.34
N ASN A 66 38.78 -9.00 21.93
CA ASN A 66 38.52 -9.70 23.19
C ASN A 66 37.38 -10.73 23.13
N ASP A 67 36.43 -10.64 22.19
CA ASP A 67 35.39 -11.68 22.05
C ASP A 67 35.92 -12.84 21.18
N GLN A 68 36.20 -13.97 21.83
CA GLN A 68 36.66 -15.19 21.18
C GLN A 68 35.69 -15.70 20.10
N VAL A 69 34.38 -15.54 20.28
CA VAL A 69 33.36 -16.00 19.32
C VAL A 69 33.44 -15.17 18.05
N VAL A 70 33.64 -13.86 18.19
CA VAL A 70 33.83 -12.93 17.06
C VAL A 70 35.11 -13.28 16.30
N LYS A 71 36.23 -13.49 17.00
CA LYS A 71 37.51 -13.89 16.38
C LYS A 71 37.40 -15.17 15.57
N ASN A 72 36.83 -16.22 16.17
CA ASN A 72 36.69 -17.53 15.54
C ASN A 72 35.85 -17.44 14.25
N VAL A 73 34.77 -16.66 14.26
CA VAL A 73 33.90 -16.47 13.09
C VAL A 73 34.57 -15.60 12.01
N VAL A 74 35.23 -14.51 12.39
CA VAL A 74 35.97 -13.64 11.46
C VAL A 74 37.08 -14.43 10.76
N GLU A 75 37.93 -15.13 11.52
CA GLU A 75 39.05 -15.91 10.99
C GLU A 75 38.56 -17.00 10.02
N LYS A 76 37.48 -17.70 10.38
CA LYS A 76 36.87 -18.73 9.53
C LYS A 76 36.35 -18.17 8.20
N LEU A 77 35.64 -17.04 8.25
CA LEU A 77 35.08 -16.42 7.04
C LEU A 77 36.17 -15.82 6.14
N GLN A 78 37.23 -15.24 6.72
CA GLN A 78 38.37 -14.71 5.97
C GLN A 78 39.18 -15.84 5.30
N ASN A 79 39.38 -16.98 5.98
CA ASN A 79 40.05 -18.14 5.40
C ASN A 79 39.26 -18.73 4.22
N GLU A 80 37.93 -18.80 4.32
CA GLU A 80 37.07 -19.25 3.22
C GLU A 80 37.10 -18.30 2.00
N GLU A 81 37.23 -16.98 2.19
CA GLU A 81 37.38 -16.04 1.07
C GLU A 81 38.72 -16.23 0.36
N LYS A 82 39.82 -16.40 1.09
CA LYS A 82 41.14 -16.72 0.53
C LYS A 82 41.16 -18.06 -0.22
N GLU A 83 40.46 -19.08 0.28
CA GLU A 83 40.31 -20.36 -0.41
C GLU A 83 39.47 -20.26 -1.71
N LYS A 84 38.49 -19.36 -1.76
CA LYS A 84 37.68 -19.12 -2.97
C LYS A 84 38.45 -18.34 -4.02
N GLU A 85 39.28 -17.39 -3.62
CA GLU A 85 40.18 -16.67 -4.52
C GLU A 85 41.19 -17.62 -5.17
N THR A 86 41.89 -18.43 -4.36
CA THR A 86 42.87 -19.42 -4.87
C THR A 86 42.26 -20.53 -5.75
N ARG A 87 40.96 -20.85 -5.61
CA ARG A 87 40.24 -21.78 -6.50
C ARG A 87 39.84 -21.17 -7.84
N ASN A 88 39.66 -19.86 -7.92
CA ASN A 88 39.31 -19.17 -9.15
C ASN A 88 40.52 -18.93 -10.09
N ASP A 89 41.76 -19.05 -9.58
CA ASP A 89 43.00 -18.81 -10.32
C ASP A 89 43.62 -20.06 -10.98
N ARG A 90 42.99 -21.25 -10.91
CA ARG A 90 43.47 -22.43 -11.65
C ARG A 90 42.89 -22.47 -13.08
N PRO A 91 43.72 -22.45 -14.15
CA PRO A 91 43.22 -22.64 -15.50
C PRO A 91 42.82 -24.10 -15.68
N SER A 92 41.53 -24.33 -15.94
CA SER A 92 40.97 -25.64 -16.25
C SER A 92 41.40 -26.06 -17.66
N GLY A 93 42.50 -26.80 -17.73
CA GLY A 93 42.94 -27.53 -18.92
C GLY A 93 42.01 -28.70 -19.25
N ALA A 94 41.76 -28.83 -20.54
CA ALA A 94 40.95 -29.80 -21.28
C ALA A 94 40.83 -31.24 -20.75
N SER A 95 39.61 -31.79 -20.85
CA SER A 95 39.36 -33.08 -21.51
C SER A 95 37.92 -33.15 -22.06
N ASN A 96 37.79 -33.65 -23.29
CA ASN A 96 36.56 -33.85 -24.04
C ASN A 96 35.88 -35.17 -23.64
N ASP A 97 34.55 -35.22 -23.50
CA ASP A 97 33.67 -35.91 -24.48
C ASP A 97 32.17 -35.93 -24.09
N ALA A 98 31.36 -35.45 -25.05
CA ALA A 98 30.01 -35.85 -25.49
C ALA A 98 28.94 -36.42 -24.51
N ARG A 99 27.88 -35.64 -24.21
CA ARG A 99 26.51 -35.73 -24.81
C ARG A 99 25.40 -35.11 -23.93
N SER A 100 24.67 -34.19 -24.55
CA SER A 100 23.22 -33.94 -24.45
C SER A 100 22.57 -33.75 -23.07
N SER A 101 22.30 -32.49 -22.74
CA SER A 101 20.98 -32.07 -22.24
C SER A 101 20.83 -30.56 -22.35
N LYS A 102 19.79 -30.12 -23.07
CA LYS A 102 19.37 -28.71 -23.12
C LYS A 102 18.81 -28.33 -21.75
N GLN A 103 19.52 -27.45 -21.05
CA GLN A 103 18.99 -26.71 -19.91
C GLN A 103 19.29 -25.21 -20.04
N PRO A 104 18.45 -24.34 -19.46
CA PRO A 104 18.31 -22.94 -19.85
C PRO A 104 19.57 -22.14 -19.48
N LYS A 105 19.87 -21.12 -20.31
CA LYS A 105 20.98 -20.19 -20.10
C LYS A 105 20.83 -19.50 -18.74
N ALA A 106 21.49 -20.05 -17.73
CA ALA A 106 21.67 -19.42 -16.44
C ALA A 106 22.44 -18.11 -16.63
N ASN A 107 21.97 -17.08 -15.93
CA ASN A 107 22.53 -15.74 -15.84
C ASN A 107 24.06 -15.75 -15.83
N LYS A 108 24.67 -15.37 -16.97
CA LYS A 108 26.04 -14.87 -16.95
C LYS A 108 26.01 -13.57 -16.15
N VAL A 109 26.63 -13.58 -14.98
CA VAL A 109 26.99 -12.35 -14.27
C VAL A 109 27.72 -11.46 -15.28
N PRO A 110 27.23 -10.22 -15.54
CA PRO A 110 27.90 -9.31 -16.47
C PRO A 110 29.32 -9.11 -15.98
N ARG A 111 30.31 -9.62 -16.72
CA ARG A 111 31.71 -9.57 -16.31
C ARG A 111 32.38 -8.26 -16.73
N ASP A 112 31.79 -7.53 -17.69
CA ASP A 112 32.39 -6.32 -18.26
C ASP A 112 31.37 -5.17 -18.38
N ASP A 113 31.85 -3.93 -18.16
CA ASP A 113 31.10 -2.68 -18.34
C ASP A 113 30.47 -2.52 -19.73
N LYS A 114 30.98 -3.25 -20.73
CA LYS A 114 30.44 -3.27 -22.10
C LYS A 114 29.06 -3.91 -22.17
N ASP A 115 28.81 -4.98 -21.40
CA ASP A 115 27.50 -5.64 -21.33
C ASP A 115 26.47 -4.72 -20.66
N ILE A 116 26.89 -3.95 -19.65
CA ILE A 116 26.08 -2.95 -18.95
C ILE A 116 25.77 -1.78 -19.88
N GLN A 117 26.75 -1.32 -20.67
CA GLN A 117 26.54 -0.26 -21.67
C GLN A 117 25.61 -0.73 -22.81
N GLU A 118 25.73 -1.98 -23.25
CA GLU A 118 24.86 -2.55 -24.27
C GLU A 118 23.43 -2.77 -23.77
N LEU A 119 23.27 -3.27 -22.53
CA LEU A 119 21.99 -3.29 -21.82
C LEU A 119 21.41 -1.89 -21.65
N GLY A 120 22.22 -0.90 -21.28
CA GLY A 120 21.82 0.50 -21.18
C GLY A 120 21.35 1.09 -22.50
N LYS A 121 22.01 0.75 -23.62
CA LYS A 121 21.56 1.12 -24.97
C LYS A 121 20.26 0.41 -25.37
N LYS A 122 20.09 -0.86 -25.01
CA LYS A 122 18.87 -1.65 -25.26
C LYS A 122 17.68 -1.21 -24.40
N LEU A 123 17.92 -0.71 -23.18
CA LEU A 123 16.89 -0.21 -22.26
C LEU A 123 16.51 1.27 -22.49
N ARG A 124 17.27 2.01 -23.30
CA ARG A 124 16.97 3.39 -23.74
C ARG A 124 15.81 3.45 -24.76
N VAL A 125 14.76 2.66 -24.58
CA VAL A 125 13.62 2.62 -25.51
C VAL A 125 12.71 3.85 -25.36
N LEU A 126 12.84 4.63 -24.29
CA LEU A 126 12.10 5.88 -24.12
C LEU A 126 13.06 7.02 -23.75
N PRO A 127 13.32 7.98 -24.67
CA PRO A 127 14.06 9.18 -24.32
C PRO A 127 13.32 9.92 -23.20
N LEU A 128 14.06 10.42 -22.21
CA LEU A 128 13.50 11.22 -21.13
C LEU A 128 12.97 12.54 -21.72
N THR A 129 11.68 12.56 -22.05
CA THR A 129 11.03 13.72 -22.64
C THR A 129 10.94 14.87 -21.62
N GLU A 130 10.87 16.09 -22.12
CA GLU A 130 10.63 17.27 -21.28
C GLU A 130 9.30 17.16 -20.50
N LYS A 131 8.30 16.49 -21.10
CA LYS A 131 7.03 16.17 -20.42
C LYS A 131 7.23 15.26 -19.20
N ASN A 132 8.10 14.26 -19.30
CA ASN A 132 8.42 13.36 -18.18
C ASN A 132 9.15 14.09 -17.05
N LYS A 133 10.07 15.01 -17.38
CA LYS A 133 10.74 15.87 -16.39
C LYS A 133 9.75 16.79 -15.67
N ARG A 134 8.91 17.53 -16.42
CA ARG A 134 7.86 18.38 -15.85
C ARG A 134 6.88 17.61 -14.98
N MET A 135 6.53 16.37 -15.36
CA MET A 135 5.68 15.51 -14.53
C MET A 135 6.38 15.10 -13.23
N PHE A 136 7.68 14.79 -13.30
CA PHE A 136 8.50 14.47 -12.13
C PHE A 136 8.60 15.64 -11.16
N ASP A 137 8.91 16.84 -11.67
CA ASP A 137 9.04 18.06 -10.87
C ASP A 137 7.70 18.43 -10.20
N ARG A 138 6.58 18.35 -10.95
CA ARG A 138 5.23 18.59 -10.40
C ARG A 138 4.85 17.60 -9.30
N ALA A 139 5.26 16.35 -9.44
CA ALA A 139 5.00 15.35 -8.41
C ALA A 139 5.84 15.58 -7.16
N GLN A 140 7.11 16.01 -7.29
CA GLN A 140 7.92 16.43 -6.15
C GLN A 140 7.31 17.64 -5.44
N GLN A 141 6.67 18.54 -6.19
CA GLN A 141 5.98 19.70 -5.64
C GLN A 141 4.54 19.41 -5.15
N ASN A 142 4.09 18.14 -5.14
CA ASN A 142 2.72 17.73 -4.80
C ASN A 142 1.61 18.38 -5.66
N GLN A 143 1.95 18.91 -6.84
CA GLN A 143 1.03 19.59 -7.77
C GLN A 143 0.40 18.62 -8.78
N MET A 144 0.13 17.39 -8.38
CA MET A 144 -0.49 16.42 -9.27
C MET A 144 -2.01 16.65 -9.34
N PRO A 145 -2.59 16.76 -10.55
CA PRO A 145 -4.03 16.79 -10.72
C PRO A 145 -4.65 15.56 -10.05
N SER A 146 -5.63 15.82 -9.19
CA SER A 146 -6.25 14.82 -8.35
C SER A 146 -7.75 15.01 -8.35
N VAL A 147 -8.45 13.89 -8.42
CA VAL A 147 -9.91 13.82 -8.54
C VAL A 147 -10.46 12.98 -7.42
N GLU A 148 -11.58 13.40 -6.85
CA GLU A 148 -12.30 12.63 -5.84
C GLU A 148 -13.22 11.62 -6.51
N HIS A 149 -13.08 10.36 -6.12
CA HIS A 149 -13.91 9.26 -6.62
C HIS A 149 -14.46 8.41 -5.48
N GLN A 150 -15.63 7.80 -5.74
CA GLN A 150 -16.23 6.77 -4.91
C GLN A 150 -15.64 5.40 -5.29
N PHE A 151 -15.34 4.60 -4.28
CA PHE A 151 -14.89 3.21 -4.40
C PHE A 151 -15.78 2.31 -3.54
N ALA A 152 -15.93 1.05 -3.94
CA ALA A 152 -16.81 0.12 -3.22
C ALA A 152 -16.36 -1.33 -3.33
N CYS A 153 -16.11 -1.95 -2.19
CA CYS A 153 -15.71 -3.35 -2.10
C CYS A 153 -16.95 -4.22 -1.91
N GLU A 154 -17.20 -5.14 -2.83
CA GLU A 154 -18.29 -6.12 -2.75
C GLU A 154 -18.10 -7.07 -1.56
N MET A 155 -16.90 -7.66 -1.45
CA MET A 155 -16.57 -8.67 -0.42
C MET A 155 -16.68 -8.13 1.01
N CYS A 156 -16.40 -6.84 1.21
CA CYS A 156 -16.41 -6.22 2.53
C CYS A 156 -17.65 -5.35 2.78
N ASP A 157 -18.52 -5.22 1.78
CA ASP A 157 -19.71 -4.36 1.81
C ASP A 157 -19.46 -2.93 2.32
N LYS A 158 -18.29 -2.37 1.98
CA LYS A 158 -17.89 -1.01 2.39
C LYS A 158 -17.65 -0.13 1.16
N SER A 159 -18.18 1.09 1.21
CA SER A 159 -17.90 2.15 0.24
C SER A 159 -17.13 3.30 0.91
N TRP A 160 -16.22 3.93 0.16
CA TRP A 160 -15.41 5.03 0.65
C TRP A 160 -15.11 6.03 -0.46
N TRP A 161 -14.74 7.24 -0.07
CA TRP A 161 -14.33 8.30 -0.99
C TRP A 161 -12.85 8.57 -0.82
N ARG A 162 -12.14 8.75 -1.94
CA ARG A 162 -10.73 9.07 -1.92
C ARG A 162 -10.35 10.00 -3.05
N LYS A 163 -9.49 10.96 -2.73
CA LYS A 163 -8.81 11.81 -3.70
C LYS A 163 -7.64 11.02 -4.31
N VAL A 164 -7.70 10.78 -5.60
CA VAL A 164 -6.73 9.96 -6.35
C VAL A 164 -6.16 10.74 -7.52
N PRO A 165 -4.88 10.53 -7.90
CA PRO A 165 -4.31 11.18 -9.08
C PRO A 165 -5.05 10.80 -10.36
N GLU A 166 -5.24 11.76 -11.28
CA GLU A 166 -5.94 11.50 -12.55
C GLU A 166 -5.30 10.38 -13.37
N ARG A 167 -3.96 10.31 -13.34
CA ARG A 167 -3.17 9.28 -14.05
C ARG A 167 -3.41 7.86 -13.55
N LYS A 168 -3.89 7.70 -12.31
CA LYS A 168 -4.06 6.40 -11.67
C LYS A 168 -5.15 6.49 -10.62
N ARG A 169 -6.38 6.33 -11.08
CA ARG A 169 -7.60 6.42 -10.27
C ARG A 169 -7.88 5.11 -9.52
N VAL A 170 -6.92 4.65 -8.73
CA VAL A 170 -6.99 3.35 -8.05
C VAL A 170 -6.92 3.56 -6.54
N SER A 171 -7.79 2.89 -5.80
CA SER A 171 -7.78 2.86 -4.34
C SER A 171 -7.71 1.43 -3.81
N ARG A 172 -7.21 1.26 -2.60
CA ARG A 172 -7.12 -0.03 -1.92
C ARG A 172 -8.18 -0.11 -0.83
N CYS A 173 -8.93 -1.21 -0.77
CA CYS A 173 -9.83 -1.46 0.36
C CYS A 173 -9.01 -1.62 1.66
N ARG A 174 -9.47 -1.02 2.77
CA ARG A 174 -8.79 -1.14 4.07
C ARG A 174 -8.82 -2.57 4.62
N LEU A 175 -9.91 -3.29 4.42
CA LEU A 175 -10.12 -4.65 4.95
C LEU A 175 -9.44 -5.72 4.09
N CYS A 176 -9.91 -5.94 2.86
CA CYS A 176 -9.35 -7.02 2.01
C CYS A 176 -8.03 -6.66 1.32
N ARG A 177 -7.56 -5.40 1.43
CA ARG A 177 -6.32 -4.90 0.82
C ARG A 177 -6.22 -5.05 -0.71
N GLN A 178 -7.31 -5.40 -1.38
CA GLN A 178 -7.40 -5.45 -2.84
C GLN A 178 -7.53 -4.04 -3.43
N LYS A 179 -7.04 -3.88 -4.66
CA LYS A 179 -7.08 -2.62 -5.40
C LYS A 179 -8.30 -2.59 -6.32
N TYR A 180 -8.96 -1.44 -6.36
CA TYR A 180 -10.20 -1.23 -7.08
C TYR A 180 -10.11 0.00 -7.97
N GLU A 181 -10.81 -0.07 -9.10
CA GLU A 181 -11.10 1.05 -9.99
C GLU A 181 -12.21 1.92 -9.41
N PRO A 182 -12.39 3.18 -9.85
CA PRO A 182 -13.44 4.02 -9.29
C PRO A 182 -14.80 3.53 -9.79
N VAL A 183 -15.84 3.73 -8.98
CA VAL A 183 -17.22 3.52 -9.43
C VAL A 183 -17.49 4.45 -10.62
N PRO A 184 -18.04 3.95 -11.74
CA PRO A 184 -18.41 4.78 -12.89
C PRO A 184 -19.34 5.92 -12.47
N ALA A 185 -19.16 7.11 -13.08
CA ALA A 185 -19.91 8.31 -12.71
C ALA A 185 -21.43 8.10 -12.75
N ASP A 186 -21.92 7.38 -13.75
CA ASP A 186 -23.35 7.09 -13.95
C ASP A 186 -23.94 6.13 -12.91
N LYS A 187 -23.08 5.43 -12.17
CA LYS A 187 -23.43 4.41 -11.18
C LYS A 187 -23.13 4.84 -9.75
N MET A 188 -22.68 6.08 -9.53
CA MET A 188 -22.40 6.59 -8.19
C MET A 188 -23.68 6.73 -7.35
N TRP A 189 -23.55 6.55 -6.04
CA TRP A 189 -24.68 6.64 -5.10
C TRP A 189 -24.25 7.27 -3.78
N GLY A 190 -25.21 7.89 -3.09
CA GLY A 190 -24.96 8.51 -1.79
C GLY A 190 -25.79 9.76 -1.62
N ILE A 191 -25.23 10.78 -0.96
CA ILE A 191 -25.89 12.07 -0.81
C ILE A 191 -25.74 12.82 -2.14
N ALA A 192 -26.84 12.96 -2.85
CA ALA A 192 -26.91 13.67 -4.11
C ALA A 192 -27.39 15.12 -3.92
N GLU A 193 -26.88 15.99 -4.77
CA GLU A 193 -27.39 17.36 -4.96
C GLU A 193 -28.30 17.37 -6.19
N PHE A 194 -29.53 17.83 -6.01
CA PHE A 194 -30.55 17.92 -7.05
C PHE A 194 -30.86 19.37 -7.32
N MET A 195 -31.02 19.73 -8.59
CA MET A 195 -31.49 21.03 -9.02
C MET A 195 -32.80 20.84 -9.78
N CYS A 196 -33.92 21.25 -9.19
CA CYS A 196 -35.21 21.10 -9.86
C CYS A 196 -35.36 22.14 -10.98
N PRO A 197 -35.61 21.71 -12.23
CA PRO A 197 -35.78 22.65 -13.35
C PRO A 197 -37.09 23.44 -13.25
N TYR A 198 -38.10 22.91 -12.53
CA TYR A 198 -39.42 23.52 -12.43
C TYR A 198 -39.54 24.57 -11.33
N CYS A 199 -38.88 24.35 -10.18
CA CYS A 199 -38.97 25.26 -9.03
C CYS A 199 -37.64 25.98 -8.72
N THR A 200 -36.60 25.73 -9.51
CA THR A 200 -35.25 26.30 -9.40
C THR A 200 -34.58 26.17 -8.02
N ARG A 201 -35.10 25.30 -7.16
CA ARG A 201 -34.52 25.05 -5.84
C ARG A 201 -33.57 23.87 -5.89
N SER A 202 -32.43 24.04 -5.23
CA SER A 202 -31.51 22.95 -4.94
C SER A 202 -31.91 22.23 -3.66
N PHE A 203 -31.95 20.91 -3.67
CA PHE A 203 -32.13 20.11 -2.47
C PHE A 203 -31.11 18.97 -2.40
N LYS A 204 -30.89 18.45 -1.20
CA LYS A 204 -29.98 17.33 -0.93
C LYS A 204 -30.75 16.16 -0.38
N GLY A 205 -30.42 14.97 -0.84
CA GLY A 205 -31.06 13.73 -0.42
C GLY A 205 -30.23 12.53 -0.85
N PHE A 206 -30.54 11.37 -0.30
CA PHE A 206 -29.92 10.12 -0.76
C PHE A 206 -30.47 9.74 -2.13
N GLY A 207 -29.58 9.45 -3.09
CA GLY A 207 -29.95 9.09 -4.46
C GLY A 207 -28.81 8.40 -5.22
N ARG A 208 -29.12 7.99 -6.45
CA ARG A 208 -28.19 7.37 -7.41
C ARG A 208 -28.18 8.20 -8.67
N MET A 209 -27.06 8.21 -9.39
CA MET A 209 -26.95 8.95 -10.65
C MET A 209 -27.91 8.48 -11.75
N ASP A 210 -28.30 7.20 -11.74
CA ASP A 210 -29.21 6.59 -12.70
C ASP A 210 -30.70 6.73 -12.33
N LEU A 211 -31.04 7.18 -11.13
CA LEU A 211 -32.43 7.24 -10.66
C LEU A 211 -32.82 8.64 -10.16
N GLY A 212 -33.94 9.15 -10.68
CA GLY A 212 -34.50 10.42 -10.25
C GLY A 212 -35.14 10.35 -8.86
N SER A 213 -35.15 11.49 -8.16
CA SER A 213 -35.85 11.65 -6.88
C SER A 213 -36.92 12.75 -7.00
N PRO A 214 -38.05 12.61 -6.29
CA PRO A 214 -39.11 13.61 -6.34
C PRO A 214 -38.67 14.89 -5.64
N CYS A 215 -38.95 16.04 -6.25
CA CYS A 215 -38.73 17.32 -5.59
C CYS A 215 -39.68 17.47 -4.39
N TYR A 216 -39.16 17.94 -3.24
CA TYR A 216 -39.97 18.14 -2.03
C TYR A 216 -41.12 19.15 -2.16
N ILE A 217 -41.14 19.98 -3.22
CA ILE A 217 -42.16 21.02 -3.43
C ILE A 217 -43.10 20.65 -4.56
N CYS A 218 -42.59 20.60 -5.80
CA CYS A 218 -43.41 20.36 -6.99
C CYS A 218 -43.60 18.88 -7.32
N ARG A 219 -42.94 17.96 -6.59
CA ARG A 219 -42.98 16.51 -6.79
C ARG A 219 -42.53 16.00 -8.16
N SER A 220 -42.06 16.88 -9.06
CA SER A 220 -41.44 16.47 -10.31
C SER A 220 -40.23 15.58 -10.06
N ILE A 221 -40.02 14.57 -10.90
CA ILE A 221 -38.84 13.70 -10.84
C ILE A 221 -37.63 14.48 -11.34
N VAL A 222 -36.59 14.58 -10.50
CA VAL A 222 -35.37 15.33 -10.80
C VAL A 222 -34.18 14.40 -10.73
N MET A 223 -33.34 14.42 -11.77
CA MET A 223 -32.07 13.69 -11.79
C MET A 223 -31.03 14.40 -10.92
N PRO A 224 -30.16 13.66 -10.23
CA PRO A 224 -29.09 14.26 -9.45
C PRO A 224 -28.07 14.94 -10.37
N THR A 225 -27.59 16.10 -9.94
CA THR A 225 -26.51 16.83 -10.64
C THR A 225 -25.15 16.23 -10.31
N ARG A 226 -24.94 15.82 -9.07
CA ARG A 226 -23.72 15.14 -8.60
C ARG A 226 -23.97 14.42 -7.28
N ILE A 227 -23.19 13.37 -7.04
CA ILE A 227 -23.05 12.76 -5.73
C ILE A 227 -21.93 13.45 -4.96
N LEU A 228 -22.21 13.85 -3.73
CA LEU A 228 -21.29 14.52 -2.84
C LEU A 228 -20.55 13.50 -1.96
N PRO A 229 -19.23 13.66 -1.74
CA PRO A 229 -18.52 12.90 -0.74
C PRO A 229 -19.09 13.17 0.66
N PRO A 230 -19.11 12.17 1.56
CA PRO A 230 -19.53 12.36 2.93
C PRO A 230 -18.60 13.36 3.63
N ARG A 231 -19.17 14.44 4.18
CA ARG A 231 -18.39 15.46 4.90
C ARG A 231 -18.02 14.92 6.29
N LYS A 232 -16.73 14.69 6.55
CA LYS A 232 -16.19 14.26 7.86
C LYS A 232 -16.73 15.10 9.03
N ASN A 233 -16.91 16.42 8.83
CA ASN A 233 -17.33 17.36 9.86
C ASN A 233 -18.84 17.35 10.18
N LEU A 234 -19.67 16.60 9.44
CA LEU A 234 -21.12 16.47 9.74
C LEU A 234 -21.45 15.29 10.66
N ILE A 235 -20.50 14.38 10.90
CA ILE A 235 -20.70 13.20 11.75
C ILE A 235 -20.58 13.57 13.23
N ASN A 236 -19.64 14.48 13.58
CA ASN A 236 -19.32 14.84 14.97
C ASN A 236 -20.20 15.95 15.59
N ARG A 237 -20.96 16.69 14.79
CA ARG A 237 -21.99 17.59 15.33
C ARG A 237 -23.31 16.90 15.12
N GLY A 238 -23.93 16.43 16.22
CA GLY A 238 -25.25 15.77 16.28
C GLY A 238 -26.44 16.59 15.72
N LEU A 239 -26.30 17.20 14.54
CA LEU A 239 -27.37 17.70 13.71
C LEU A 239 -28.16 16.49 13.21
N ARG A 240 -29.11 16.08 14.07
CA ARG A 240 -30.23 15.22 13.78
C ARG A 240 -30.61 15.28 12.30
N ARG A 241 -30.38 14.16 11.61
CA ARG A 241 -31.00 13.69 10.35
C ARG A 241 -32.07 14.66 9.79
N ARG A 242 -31.66 15.78 9.17
CA ARG A 242 -32.59 16.73 8.53
C ARG A 242 -32.90 16.37 7.07
N HIS A 243 -32.17 15.42 6.49
CA HIS A 243 -32.45 14.94 5.15
C HIS A 243 -33.47 13.81 5.25
N GLN A 244 -34.76 14.17 5.27
CA GLN A 244 -35.83 13.21 5.04
C GLN A 244 -35.57 12.58 3.68
N HIS A 245 -35.27 11.28 3.66
CA HIS A 245 -35.13 10.57 2.41
C HIS A 245 -36.53 10.32 1.86
N SER A 246 -36.81 10.81 0.66
CA SER A 246 -38.01 10.45 -0.08
C SER A 246 -37.57 9.92 -1.44
N CYS A 247 -37.90 8.67 -1.71
CA CYS A 247 -37.53 8.01 -2.95
C CYS A 247 -38.71 7.25 -3.56
N LEU A 248 -38.60 6.99 -4.86
CA LEU A 248 -39.59 6.24 -5.64
C LEU A 248 -39.37 4.72 -5.55
N ALA A 249 -38.38 4.27 -4.76
CA ALA A 249 -38.09 2.86 -4.60
C ALA A 249 -39.18 2.14 -3.80
N GLU A 250 -39.48 0.91 -4.20
CA GLU A 250 -40.50 0.07 -3.55
C GLU A 250 -40.12 -0.21 -2.09
N ASP A 251 -38.83 -0.40 -1.84
CA ASP A 251 -38.24 -0.84 -0.59
C ASP A 251 -37.81 0.34 0.32
N CYS A 252 -38.25 1.56 0.01
CA CYS A 252 -37.93 2.80 0.72
C CYS A 252 -38.67 2.88 2.08
N TYR A 253 -37.97 3.18 3.19
CA TYR A 253 -38.61 3.34 4.50
C TYR A 253 -39.61 4.52 4.57
N ASN A 254 -39.44 5.51 3.70
CA ASN A 254 -40.28 6.70 3.57
C ASN A 254 -40.69 6.86 2.09
N ARG A 255 -41.27 5.78 1.55
CA ARG A 255 -41.73 5.64 0.17
C ARG A 255 -42.67 6.77 -0.22
N GLN A 256 -42.47 7.32 -1.41
CA GLN A 256 -43.42 8.20 -2.06
C GLN A 256 -44.15 7.45 -3.17
N GLU A 257 -45.46 7.68 -3.30
CA GLU A 257 -46.27 7.13 -4.39
C GLU A 257 -46.37 8.15 -5.54
N PRO A 258 -46.33 7.70 -6.82
CA PRO A 258 -46.18 6.32 -7.29
C PRO A 258 -44.73 5.80 -7.18
N HIS A 259 -44.57 4.54 -6.83
CA HIS A 259 -43.27 3.86 -6.82
C HIS A 259 -42.95 3.30 -8.21
N VAL A 260 -41.67 3.13 -8.51
CA VAL A 260 -41.21 2.46 -9.72
C VAL A 260 -40.89 1.01 -9.35
N PRO A 261 -41.60 0.00 -9.89
CA PRO A 261 -41.29 -1.40 -9.64
C PRO A 261 -39.84 -1.72 -10.05
N ASP A 262 -39.21 -2.66 -9.35
CA ASP A 262 -37.81 -3.09 -9.52
C ASP A 262 -36.72 -2.06 -9.10
N THR A 263 -37.10 -0.94 -8.49
CA THR A 263 -36.12 0.05 -8.02
C THR A 263 -35.76 -0.13 -6.55
N GLU A 264 -34.45 -0.05 -6.26
CA GLU A 264 -33.91 -0.19 -4.90
C GLU A 264 -33.50 1.14 -4.28
N CYS A 265 -33.85 1.29 -3.01
CA CYS A 265 -33.49 2.39 -2.16
C CYS A 265 -32.02 2.29 -1.76
N VAL A 266 -31.34 3.45 -1.79
CA VAL A 266 -29.91 3.57 -1.44
C VAL A 266 -29.67 4.03 -0.02
N HIS A 267 -30.74 4.37 0.70
CA HIS A 267 -30.62 4.85 2.05
C HIS A 267 -30.17 3.73 2.98
N PRO A 268 -29.12 3.94 3.81
CA PRO A 268 -28.58 2.89 4.68
C PRO A 268 -29.65 2.24 5.58
N VAL A 269 -30.58 3.04 6.12
CA VAL A 269 -31.68 2.54 6.95
C VAL A 269 -32.66 1.65 6.18
N SER A 270 -33.01 1.98 4.93
CA SER A 270 -33.90 1.12 4.12
C SER A 270 -33.21 -0.20 3.83
N ARG A 271 -31.94 -0.15 3.41
CA ARG A 271 -31.18 -1.35 3.04
C ARG A 271 -30.98 -2.28 4.23
N MET A 272 -30.63 -1.73 5.40
CA MET A 272 -30.53 -2.48 6.65
C MET A 272 -31.86 -3.13 7.04
N ARG A 273 -32.99 -2.42 6.92
CA ARG A 273 -34.32 -2.96 7.23
C ARG A 273 -34.72 -4.12 6.32
N ASN A 274 -34.27 -4.09 5.06
CA ASN A 274 -34.59 -5.09 4.05
C ASN A 274 -33.51 -6.17 3.91
N GLY A 275 -32.49 -6.18 4.77
CA GLY A 275 -31.39 -7.16 4.73
C GLY A 275 -30.51 -7.06 3.47
N LYS A 276 -30.45 -5.90 2.81
CA LYS A 276 -29.68 -5.68 1.59
C LYS A 276 -28.27 -5.14 1.89
N PRO A 277 -27.25 -5.49 1.08
CA PRO A 277 -25.87 -5.02 1.27
C PRO A 277 -25.78 -3.49 1.12
N GLN A 278 -24.95 -2.80 1.89
CA GLN A 278 -24.75 -1.35 1.79
C GLN A 278 -24.21 -0.90 0.42
N VAL A 279 -23.39 -1.74 -0.21
CA VAL A 279 -22.84 -1.53 -1.54
C VAL A 279 -23.87 -1.88 -2.60
N LEU A 280 -24.13 -0.94 -3.50
CA LEU A 280 -25.05 -1.10 -4.63
C LEU A 280 -24.32 -1.48 -5.91
N ASN A 281 -23.34 -0.66 -6.30
CA ASN A 281 -22.58 -0.84 -7.52
C ASN A 281 -21.11 -1.10 -7.16
N PRO A 282 -20.67 -2.36 -7.03
CA PRO A 282 -19.30 -2.65 -6.62
C PRO A 282 -18.30 -2.11 -7.66
N SER A 283 -17.15 -1.66 -7.16
CA SER A 283 -16.05 -1.28 -8.05
C SER A 283 -15.37 -2.50 -8.66
N HIS A 284 -14.90 -2.37 -9.90
CA HIS A 284 -14.14 -3.43 -10.55
C HIS A 284 -12.76 -3.59 -9.92
N LEU A 285 -12.30 -4.83 -9.82
CA LEU A 285 -10.94 -5.15 -9.38
C LEU A 285 -9.93 -4.58 -10.37
N HIS A 286 -8.96 -3.84 -9.86
CA HIS A 286 -7.92 -3.25 -10.69
C HIS A 286 -6.85 -4.29 -11.03
N ILE A 287 -6.78 -4.67 -12.31
CA ILE A 287 -5.72 -5.51 -12.85
C ILE A 287 -4.54 -4.61 -13.20
N SER A 288 -3.46 -4.71 -12.44
CA SER A 288 -2.25 -3.94 -12.73
C SER A 288 -1.63 -4.46 -14.02
N SER A 289 -1.53 -3.61 -15.05
CA SER A 289 -0.94 -3.93 -16.36
C SER A 289 0.60 -4.13 -16.33
N GLY A 290 1.17 -4.46 -15.17
CA GLY A 290 2.52 -5.03 -15.06
C GLY A 290 3.66 -4.20 -15.65
N SER A 291 3.53 -2.87 -15.78
CA SER A 291 4.69 -2.02 -16.09
C SER A 291 5.56 -1.92 -14.85
N THR A 292 6.52 -2.84 -14.72
CA THR A 292 7.47 -2.98 -13.61
C THR A 292 8.61 -1.97 -13.66
N VAL A 293 8.41 -0.80 -14.27
CA VAL A 293 9.30 0.33 -14.01
C VAL A 293 8.78 0.98 -12.74
N ASN A 294 9.52 0.85 -11.64
CA ASN A 294 9.35 1.71 -10.48
C ASN A 294 9.36 3.16 -10.98
N THR A 295 8.20 3.76 -11.20
CA THR A 295 8.17 5.19 -11.45
C THR A 295 8.72 5.83 -10.19
N CYS A 296 9.83 6.56 -10.33
CA CYS A 296 10.44 7.41 -9.30
C CYS A 296 9.43 8.42 -8.70
N LEU A 297 8.27 8.54 -9.33
CA LEU A 297 7.04 9.07 -8.81
C LEU A 297 6.41 8.09 -7.81
N SER A 298 6.85 8.15 -6.54
CA SER A 298 5.96 7.74 -5.45
C SER A 298 4.64 8.49 -5.65
N GLN A 299 3.51 7.84 -5.41
CA GLN A 299 2.26 8.57 -5.31
C GLN A 299 2.46 9.54 -4.14
N GLY A 300 2.69 10.82 -4.46
CA GLY A 300 3.01 11.86 -3.50
C GLY A 300 2.09 11.79 -2.28
N SER A 301 2.72 11.83 -1.12
CA SER A 301 2.15 11.70 0.23
C SER A 301 1.44 10.37 0.56
N LEU A 302 2.24 9.35 0.87
CA LEU A 302 1.84 8.26 1.78
C LEU A 302 2.28 8.55 3.24
N LEU A 303 2.97 9.68 3.48
CA LEU A 303 3.47 10.04 4.82
C LEU A 303 2.37 10.71 5.67
N GLU A 304 1.54 11.58 5.09
CA GLU A 304 0.34 12.09 5.78
C GLU A 304 -0.71 10.99 5.96
N ASP A 305 -0.82 10.07 5.00
CA ASP A 305 -1.69 8.89 5.11
C ASP A 305 -1.24 7.92 6.21
N LEU A 306 0.06 7.83 6.52
CA LEU A 306 0.53 7.03 7.66
C LEU A 306 0.03 7.62 8.98
N TYR A 307 0.08 8.93 9.14
CA TYR A 307 -0.46 9.59 10.35
C TYR A 307 -1.98 9.42 10.47
N ASP A 308 -2.74 9.61 9.39
CA ASP A 308 -4.19 9.39 9.39
C ASP A 308 -4.56 7.92 9.61
N ILE A 309 -3.79 6.97 9.09
CA ILE A 309 -3.99 5.52 9.34
C ILE A 309 -3.65 5.17 10.79
N ILE A 310 -2.55 5.71 11.33
CA ILE A 310 -2.15 5.51 12.73
C ILE A 310 -3.20 6.13 13.68
N LEU A 311 -3.74 7.32 13.35
CA LEU A 311 -4.80 7.98 14.13
C LEU A 311 -6.13 7.22 14.08
N ASP A 312 -6.52 6.69 12.91
CA ASP A 312 -7.73 5.85 12.77
C ASP A 312 -7.57 4.56 13.61
N ASP A 313 -6.40 3.90 13.57
CA ASP A 313 -6.12 2.68 14.36
C ASP A 313 -6.10 2.97 15.88
N ILE A 314 -5.51 4.09 16.32
CA ILE A 314 -5.51 4.52 17.74
C ILE A 314 -6.93 4.84 18.23
N HIS A 315 -7.81 5.37 17.37
CA HIS A 315 -9.20 5.66 17.73
C HIS A 315 -10.04 4.38 17.86
N GLU A 316 -9.84 3.40 16.96
CA GLU A 316 -10.54 2.10 17.01
C GLU A 316 -10.17 1.28 18.27
N GLU A 317 -8.97 1.44 18.84
CA GLU A 317 -8.61 0.82 20.14
C GLU A 317 -9.30 1.50 21.33
N SER A 318 -9.47 2.83 21.32
CA SER A 318 -10.07 3.57 22.44
C SER A 318 -11.58 3.34 22.63
N GLU A 319 -12.30 2.91 21.59
CA GLU A 319 -13.73 2.58 21.68
C GLU A 319 -13.99 1.18 22.25
N ASN A 320 -12.99 0.28 22.26
CA ASN A 320 -13.12 -1.07 22.81
C ASN A 320 -12.79 -1.17 24.30
N ASP A 321 -11.97 -0.27 24.85
CA ASP A 321 -11.53 -0.33 26.25
C ASP A 321 -12.54 0.27 27.26
N ASN A 322 -13.66 0.83 26.81
CA ASN A 322 -14.66 1.49 27.68
C ASN A 322 -15.84 0.60 28.10
N ASN A 323 -15.81 -0.72 27.86
CA ASN A 323 -16.91 -1.62 28.23
C ASN A 323 -16.62 -2.61 29.38
N ASP A 324 -15.42 -2.61 29.97
CA ASP A 324 -15.07 -3.55 31.05
C ASP A 324 -14.66 -2.86 32.36
N SER A 325 -15.48 -1.92 32.84
CA SER A 325 -15.41 -1.46 34.24
C SER A 325 -16.74 -0.87 34.71
N ASP A 326 -17.75 -1.73 34.90
CA ASP A 326 -18.74 -1.47 35.95
C ASP A 326 -19.48 -2.75 36.38
N SER A 327 -18.88 -3.54 37.27
CA SER A 327 -19.65 -4.41 38.17
C SER A 327 -18.84 -4.81 39.40
N SER A 328 -18.68 -3.91 40.36
CA SER A 328 -18.25 -4.26 41.72
C SER A 328 -18.57 -3.14 42.72
N THR A 329 -19.84 -2.95 43.07
CA THR A 329 -20.22 -2.38 44.37
C THR A 329 -21.62 -2.86 44.81
N SER A 330 -21.61 -3.74 45.81
CA SER A 330 -22.47 -3.76 47.01
C SER A 330 -24.00 -3.75 46.89
N SER A 331 -24.62 -4.88 47.24
CA SER A 331 -25.43 -5.05 48.46
C SER A 331 -25.63 -6.54 48.78
#